data_AF-A0A3B9KUH6-F1
#
_entry.id   AF-A0A3B9KUH6-F1
#
_cell.length_a   1.000
_cell.length_b   1.000
_cell.length_c   1.000
_cell.angle_alpha   90.00
_cell.angle_beta   90.00
_cell.angle_gamma   90.00
#
_symmetry.space_group_name_H-M   'P 1'
#
loop_
_entity.id
_entity.type
_entity.pdbx_description
1 polymer ?
#
loop_
_entity_poly.entity_id
_entity_poly.type
_entity_poly.pdbx_seq_one_letter_code
_entity_poly.pdbx_strand_id
1 'polypeptide(L)'
;MRTNKKTKEMREIDLKTRSDFVGKEEGAKDAVFFTETDVAFRIRSIKSFAAKLICSNDETTSYYNELKNEILSYKGIRSRISWNYESFNFGKDQIAKFSVRNGTLCLYFALDMKELKGSKYRVELCPSTRYAAVPCMYRIRNARRCECAKELIAMVTQKFGLVKGKTPGAECSSSYENSDALLKKVLIKKIKSKIARPVENDRALFKFVDVTLAERSMTDEDAAIYIKDDVDGKKHKGKRGVVHVDVLSEHFEDGDTVNVEALRTKNLIPSDVGRVKLLAKGSLDKTLNVHLQEYSLQAVKMIVLVGGTVHRAG
;
A
#
# COMPACT_ATOMS: atom_id res chain seq x y z
N MET A 1 -59.43 8.86 10.77
CA MET A 1 -58.80 7.61 10.27
C MET A 1 -57.45 7.96 9.67
N ARG A 2 -56.39 7.30 10.19
CA ARG A 2 -55.11 6.91 9.57
C ARG A 2 -54.32 7.88 8.66
N THR A 3 -53.11 8.23 9.18
CA THR A 3 -51.76 8.29 8.52
C THR A 3 -51.56 9.28 7.37
N ASN A 4 -50.48 10.08 7.27
CA ASN A 4 -49.08 9.75 7.50
C ASN A 4 -48.24 11.02 7.72
N LYS A 5 -47.49 11.07 8.83
CA LYS A 5 -46.57 12.12 9.23
C LYS A 5 -45.14 11.61 8.98
N LYS A 6 -44.54 11.95 7.84
CA LYS A 6 -43.09 11.80 7.60
C LYS A 6 -42.57 12.99 6.81
N THR A 7 -42.49 14.12 7.51
CA THR A 7 -41.56 15.21 7.26
C THR A 7 -40.73 15.32 8.53
N LYS A 8 -39.44 14.98 8.48
CA LYS A 8 -38.38 15.59 9.31
C LYS A 8 -37.02 14.90 9.09
N GLU A 9 -36.02 15.74 8.85
CA GLU A 9 -34.63 15.61 9.29
C GLU A 9 -33.82 14.51 8.57
N MET A 10 -32.94 14.73 7.58
CA MET A 10 -31.97 15.81 7.35
C MET A 10 -31.40 16.39 8.65
N ARG A 11 -30.56 15.59 9.31
CA ARG A 11 -29.54 16.05 10.24
C ARG A 11 -28.21 15.48 9.78
N GLU A 12 -27.39 16.37 9.22
CA GLU A 12 -26.09 16.72 9.81
C GLU A 12 -25.52 15.65 10.76
N ILE A 13 -24.55 14.87 10.28
CA ILE A 13 -23.55 14.24 11.14
C ILE A 13 -22.22 14.75 10.64
N ASP A 14 -21.87 15.91 11.18
CA ASP A 14 -20.60 16.59 10.97
C ASP A 14 -19.54 15.99 11.89
N LEU A 15 -18.33 15.90 11.32
CA LEU A 15 -17.00 15.70 11.91
C LEU A 15 -16.88 15.29 13.39
N LYS A 16 -16.32 14.09 13.59
CA LYS A 16 -15.26 13.85 14.58
C LYS A 16 -14.36 12.68 14.15
N THR A 17 -13.60 12.90 13.09
CA THR A 17 -12.39 12.11 12.80
C THR A 17 -11.21 12.95 13.27
N ARG A 18 -10.72 12.68 14.48
CA ARG A 18 -9.45 13.21 14.98
C ARG A 18 -8.62 12.03 15.43
N SER A 19 -7.48 11.89 14.75
CA SER A 19 -6.16 11.56 15.30
C SER A 19 -6.11 10.34 16.23
N ASP A 20 -5.36 9.30 15.91
CA ASP A 20 -3.91 9.42 16.09
C ASP A 20 -3.04 8.93 14.93
N PHE A 21 -2.19 9.86 14.51
CA PHE A 21 -0.95 9.63 13.80
C PHE A 21 0.11 9.27 14.83
N VAL A 22 0.70 8.07 14.75
CA VAL A 22 2.10 7.86 15.11
C VAL A 22 2.77 7.23 13.91
N GLY A 23 3.81 7.90 13.43
CA GLY A 23 4.39 7.71 12.11
C GLY A 23 5.36 6.55 12.00
N LYS A 24 5.40 5.98 10.79
CA LYS A 24 6.62 5.85 9.99
C LYS A 24 6.22 5.69 8.52
N GLU A 25 7.05 6.26 7.64
CA GLU A 25 6.89 6.26 6.19
C GLU A 25 6.88 4.84 5.62
N GLU A 26 6.12 4.60 4.55
CA GLU A 26 6.58 3.97 3.29
C GLU A 26 5.42 3.83 2.28
N GLY A 27 5.77 3.48 1.04
CA GLY A 27 4.97 3.66 -0.17
C GLY A 27 3.51 3.19 -0.13
N ALA A 28 2.66 3.94 -0.83
CA ALA A 28 1.24 3.64 -1.09
C ALA A 28 0.48 3.10 0.13
N LYS A 29 -0.02 4.00 0.99
CA LYS A 29 -1.01 3.66 2.02
C LYS A 29 -2.24 3.03 1.36
N ASP A 30 -2.23 1.71 1.27
CA ASP A 30 -3.38 0.92 0.86
C ASP A 30 -4.30 0.85 2.07
N ALA A 31 -5.48 1.45 1.96
CA ALA A 31 -6.48 1.39 3.00
C ALA A 31 -7.53 0.37 2.56
N VAL A 32 -7.72 -0.67 3.37
CA VAL A 32 -8.77 -1.68 3.15
C VAL A 32 -10.03 -1.19 3.87
N PHE A 33 -11.15 -1.16 3.16
CA PHE A 33 -12.45 -0.79 3.72
C PHE A 33 -13.47 -1.89 3.47
N PHE A 34 -14.40 -2.04 4.41
CA PHE A 34 -15.51 -2.96 4.36
C PHE A 34 -16.82 -2.16 4.21
N THR A 35 -17.73 -2.63 3.36
CA THR A 35 -19.11 -2.10 3.25
C THR A 35 -20.09 -3.08 3.91
N GLU A 36 -21.34 -2.63 4.17
CA GLU A 36 -22.44 -3.43 4.75
C GLU A 36 -22.77 -4.73 3.99
N THR A 37 -22.16 -4.96 2.83
CA THR A 37 -22.34 -6.12 1.95
C THR A 37 -21.16 -7.11 1.96
N ASP A 38 -20.31 -7.12 3.00
CA ASP A 38 -19.29 -8.15 3.25
C ASP A 38 -18.34 -8.41 2.05
N VAL A 39 -17.86 -7.34 1.40
CA VAL A 39 -16.78 -7.44 0.40
C VAL A 39 -15.62 -6.55 0.82
N ALA A 40 -14.45 -7.17 1.03
CA ALA A 40 -13.21 -6.45 1.29
C ALA A 40 -12.71 -5.77 0.01
N PHE A 41 -12.62 -4.43 0.05
CA PHE A 41 -12.04 -3.64 -1.04
C PHE A 41 -10.70 -3.07 -0.61
N ARG A 42 -9.65 -3.34 -1.39
CA ARG A 42 -8.40 -2.57 -1.30
C ARG A 42 -8.66 -1.23 -2.00
N ILE A 43 -8.64 -0.14 -1.24
CA ILE A 43 -8.68 1.20 -1.80
C ILE A 43 -7.25 1.69 -1.95
N ARG A 44 -6.75 1.61 -3.18
CA ARG A 44 -5.49 2.23 -3.55
C ARG A 44 -5.74 3.69 -3.86
N SER A 45 -5.10 4.59 -3.10
CA SER A 45 -5.08 6.01 -3.43
C SER A 45 -4.00 6.27 -4.47
N ILE A 46 -4.39 6.51 -5.72
CA ILE A 46 -3.47 6.86 -6.79
C ILE A 46 -3.41 8.37 -6.93
N LYS A 47 -2.25 8.94 -6.59
CA LYS A 47 -1.93 10.35 -6.82
C LYS A 47 -1.59 10.59 -8.30
N SER A 48 -2.15 11.67 -8.87
CA SER A 48 -1.73 12.17 -10.20
C SER A 48 -0.27 12.63 -10.20
N PHE A 49 0.33 12.85 -11.38
CA PHE A 49 1.68 13.40 -11.52
C PHE A 49 1.83 14.73 -10.79
N ALA A 50 0.88 15.65 -10.99
CA ALA A 50 0.85 16.92 -10.28
C ALA A 50 0.76 16.73 -8.76
N ALA A 51 -0.13 15.86 -8.27
CA ALA A 51 -0.22 15.56 -6.83
C ALA A 51 1.07 14.92 -6.28
N LYS A 52 1.76 14.08 -7.06
CA LYS A 52 3.04 13.49 -6.65
C LYS A 52 4.15 14.54 -6.55
N LEU A 53 4.17 15.52 -7.46
CA LEU A 53 5.13 16.61 -7.43
C LEU A 53 4.90 17.52 -6.23
N ILE A 54 3.64 17.88 -5.95
CA ILE A 54 3.34 18.78 -4.84
C ILE A 54 3.54 18.09 -3.48
N CYS A 55 3.32 16.78 -3.40
CA CYS A 55 3.69 16.00 -2.21
C CYS A 55 5.18 15.59 -2.17
N SER A 56 6.02 16.02 -3.11
CA SER A 56 7.46 15.71 -3.10
C SER A 56 8.25 16.81 -2.41
N ASN A 57 9.48 16.49 -2.01
CA ASN A 57 10.37 17.44 -1.34
C ASN A 57 10.68 18.63 -2.25
N ASP A 58 10.96 19.79 -1.65
CA ASP A 58 11.24 21.04 -2.37
C ASP A 58 12.36 20.90 -3.41
N GLU A 59 13.39 20.12 -3.12
CA GLU A 59 14.48 19.82 -4.06
C GLU A 59 13.97 19.15 -5.36
N THR A 60 13.04 18.21 -5.24
CA THR A 60 12.47 17.48 -6.38
C THR A 60 11.66 18.42 -7.26
N THR A 61 10.92 19.33 -6.63
CA THR A 61 10.16 20.39 -7.31
C THR A 61 11.10 21.37 -8.03
N SER A 62 12.20 21.76 -7.39
CA SER A 62 13.23 22.62 -8.00
C SER A 62 13.84 21.96 -9.24
N TYR A 63 14.30 20.70 -9.12
CA TYR A 63 14.88 19.98 -10.26
C TYR A 63 13.89 19.81 -11.41
N TYR A 64 12.61 19.57 -11.11
CA TYR A 64 11.57 19.51 -12.13
C TYR A 64 11.43 20.84 -12.88
N ASN A 65 11.36 21.97 -12.15
CA ASN A 65 11.21 23.29 -12.75
C ASN A 65 12.42 23.65 -13.64
N GLU A 66 13.64 23.42 -13.14
CA GLU A 66 14.87 23.67 -13.92
C GLU A 66 14.89 22.87 -15.24
N LEU A 67 14.63 21.58 -15.17
CA LEU A 67 14.70 20.71 -16.34
C LEU A 67 13.54 20.95 -17.30
N LYS A 68 12.36 21.28 -16.80
CA LYS A 68 11.22 21.66 -17.61
C LYS A 68 11.51 22.94 -18.40
N ASN A 69 12.09 23.95 -17.76
CA ASN A 69 12.49 25.19 -18.43
C ASN A 69 13.56 24.93 -19.50
N GLU A 70 14.54 24.08 -19.21
CA GLU A 70 15.56 23.69 -20.19
C GLU A 70 14.94 22.99 -21.41
N ILE A 71 14.03 22.04 -21.22
CA ILE A 71 13.34 21.35 -22.34
C ILE A 71 12.46 22.34 -23.13
N LEU A 72 11.73 23.22 -22.46
CA LEU A 72 10.85 24.19 -23.15
C LEU A 72 11.61 25.31 -23.86
N SER A 73 12.92 25.49 -23.58
CA SER A 73 13.77 26.43 -24.31
C SER A 73 14.00 26.05 -25.78
N TYR A 74 13.79 24.78 -26.13
CA TYR A 74 13.94 24.30 -27.50
C TYR A 74 12.68 24.58 -28.33
N LYS A 75 12.88 25.14 -29.53
CA LYS A 75 11.77 25.57 -30.38
C LYS A 75 10.97 24.36 -30.88
N GLY A 76 9.64 24.46 -30.79
CA GLY A 76 8.72 23.45 -31.34
C GLY A 76 8.36 22.31 -30.38
N ILE A 77 8.89 22.30 -29.15
CA ILE A 77 8.48 21.33 -28.13
C ILE A 77 7.13 21.74 -27.52
N ARG A 78 6.23 20.76 -27.41
CA ARG A 78 4.95 20.88 -26.71
C ARG A 78 4.95 19.99 -25.48
N SER A 79 4.56 20.53 -24.33
CA SER A 79 4.32 19.74 -23.13
C SER A 79 2.85 19.34 -23.01
N ARG A 80 2.60 18.15 -22.47
CA ARG A 80 1.26 17.68 -22.12
C ARG A 80 1.29 16.95 -20.79
N ILE A 81 0.60 17.50 -19.79
CA ILE A 81 0.42 16.86 -18.49
C ILE A 81 -0.67 15.80 -18.60
N SER A 82 -0.34 14.58 -18.22
CA SER A 82 -1.25 13.44 -18.09
C SER A 82 -1.36 13.04 -16.62
N TRP A 83 -2.30 12.14 -16.30
CA TRP A 83 -2.48 11.68 -14.93
C TRP A 83 -1.21 11.05 -14.32
N ASN A 84 -0.38 10.36 -15.10
CA ASN A 84 0.76 9.59 -14.59
C ASN A 84 2.13 10.23 -14.84
N TYR A 85 2.21 11.17 -15.78
CA TYR A 85 3.45 11.75 -16.29
C TYR A 85 3.16 13.04 -17.05
N GLU A 86 4.20 13.82 -17.30
CA GLU A 86 4.19 14.89 -18.30
C GLU A 86 5.03 14.43 -19.50
N SER A 87 4.53 14.64 -20.72
CA SER A 87 5.23 14.27 -21.95
C SER A 87 5.65 15.50 -22.74
N PHE A 88 6.83 15.43 -23.36
CA PHE A 88 7.39 16.45 -24.24
C PHE A 88 7.51 15.88 -25.64
N ASN A 89 6.83 16.54 -26.57
CA ASN A 89 6.68 16.09 -27.94
C ASN A 89 7.22 17.15 -28.90
N PHE A 90 7.86 16.70 -29.97
CA PHE A 90 8.22 17.53 -31.10
C PHE A 90 7.53 16.96 -32.34
N GLY A 91 6.52 17.68 -32.83
CA GLY A 91 5.65 17.16 -33.89
C GLY A 91 4.98 15.84 -33.47
N LYS A 92 5.32 14.76 -34.17
CA LYS A 92 4.81 13.40 -33.90
C LYS A 92 5.70 12.62 -32.92
N ASP A 93 6.94 13.04 -32.72
CA ASP A 93 7.93 12.30 -31.93
C ASP A 93 7.89 12.67 -30.45
N GLN A 94 8.14 11.68 -29.60
CA GLN A 94 8.26 11.85 -28.14
C GLN A 94 9.73 11.98 -27.78
N ILE A 95 10.14 13.15 -27.30
CA ILE A 95 11.53 13.42 -26.90
C ILE A 95 11.77 12.94 -25.47
N ALA A 96 10.87 13.32 -24.56
CA ALA A 96 11.04 13.02 -23.15
C ALA A 96 9.71 12.86 -22.39
N LYS A 97 9.75 12.21 -21.23
CA LYS A 97 8.64 12.17 -20.26
C LYS A 97 9.15 12.35 -18.83
N PHE A 98 8.44 13.13 -18.00
CA PHE A 98 8.64 13.18 -16.55
C PHE A 98 7.71 12.21 -15.83
N SER A 99 8.21 11.54 -14.81
CA SER A 99 7.37 10.81 -13.85
C SER A 99 8.01 10.85 -12.46
N VAL A 100 7.19 10.94 -11.43
CA VAL A 100 7.65 10.82 -10.03
C VAL A 100 7.43 9.38 -9.56
N ARG A 101 8.51 8.71 -9.14
CA ARG A 101 8.50 7.36 -8.56
C ARG A 101 9.14 7.40 -7.18
N ASN A 102 8.41 6.95 -6.16
CA ASN A 102 8.89 6.89 -4.77
C ASN A 102 9.50 8.23 -4.31
N GLY A 103 8.83 9.35 -4.61
CA GLY A 103 9.32 10.69 -4.30
C GLY A 103 10.48 11.19 -5.17
N THR A 104 11.10 10.33 -6.00
CA THR A 104 12.21 10.72 -6.88
C THR A 104 11.70 11.11 -8.28
N LEU A 105 12.19 12.24 -8.81
CA LEU A 105 11.95 12.64 -10.19
C LEU A 105 12.71 11.70 -11.16
N CYS A 106 11.97 11.12 -12.09
CA CYS A 106 12.51 10.26 -13.15
C CYS A 106 12.20 10.87 -14.51
N LEU A 107 13.22 10.96 -15.35
CA LEU A 107 13.14 11.47 -16.70
C LEU A 107 13.37 10.33 -17.69
N TYR A 108 12.53 10.25 -18.72
CA TYR A 108 12.59 9.22 -19.75
C TYR A 108 12.95 9.87 -21.07
N PHE A 109 13.85 9.27 -21.83
CA PHE A 109 14.40 9.82 -23.06
C PHE A 109 14.24 8.86 -24.23
N ALA A 110 14.07 9.41 -25.44
CA ALA A 110 14.18 8.70 -26.71
C ALA A 110 15.64 8.48 -27.12
N LEU A 111 16.42 7.89 -26.20
CA LEU A 111 17.81 7.50 -26.41
C LEU A 111 17.96 5.99 -26.29
N ASP A 112 19.00 5.48 -26.96
CA ASP A 112 19.35 4.07 -26.91
C ASP A 112 20.27 3.80 -25.71
N MET A 113 19.85 2.88 -24.82
CA MET A 113 20.64 2.56 -23.62
C MET A 113 22.05 2.04 -23.97
N LYS A 114 22.19 1.37 -25.12
CA LYS A 114 23.47 0.79 -25.56
C LYS A 114 24.55 1.86 -25.75
N GLU A 115 24.18 3.03 -26.25
CA GLU A 115 25.09 4.16 -26.47
C GLU A 115 25.60 4.78 -25.16
N LEU A 116 24.86 4.57 -24.06
CA LEU A 116 25.15 5.15 -22.75
C LEU A 116 25.77 4.16 -21.76
N LYS A 117 25.91 2.87 -22.13
CA LYS A 117 26.55 1.85 -21.27
C LYS A 117 28.04 2.15 -21.12
N GLY A 118 28.50 2.32 -19.87
CA GLY A 118 29.89 2.67 -19.54
C GLY A 118 30.15 4.18 -19.43
N SER A 119 29.14 5.01 -19.67
CA SER A 119 29.22 6.46 -19.45
C SER A 119 29.06 6.84 -17.97
N LYS A 120 29.23 8.14 -17.67
CA LYS A 120 28.92 8.72 -16.35
C LYS A 120 27.43 8.63 -15.97
N TYR A 121 26.54 8.32 -16.92
CA TYR A 121 25.10 8.31 -16.72
C TYR A 121 24.62 6.93 -16.24
N ARG A 122 24.07 6.88 -15.02
CA ARG A 122 23.41 5.68 -14.48
C ARG A 122 21.97 5.60 -15.00
N VAL A 123 21.81 5.18 -16.26
CA VAL A 123 20.52 4.99 -16.93
C VAL A 123 19.97 3.57 -16.75
N GLU A 124 18.66 3.45 -16.68
CA GLU A 124 17.90 2.20 -16.55
C GLU A 124 17.01 2.01 -17.78
N LEU A 125 16.83 0.78 -18.26
CA LEU A 125 15.83 0.48 -19.30
C LEU A 125 14.44 0.39 -18.67
N CYS A 126 13.44 1.04 -19.26
CA CYS A 126 12.05 0.87 -18.84
C CYS A 126 11.30 -0.09 -19.80
N PRO A 127 10.95 -1.32 -19.36
CA PRO A 127 10.29 -2.30 -20.23
C PRO A 127 8.78 -2.06 -20.41
N SER A 128 8.22 -1.02 -19.80
CA SER A 128 6.77 -0.80 -19.85
C SER A 128 6.34 -0.21 -21.20
N THR A 129 5.28 -0.78 -21.79
CA THR A 129 4.68 -0.34 -23.06
C THR A 129 4.37 1.16 -23.11
N ARG A 130 4.03 1.76 -21.95
CA ARG A 130 3.79 3.20 -21.79
C ARG A 130 4.99 4.08 -22.16
N TYR A 131 6.20 3.56 -22.00
CA TYR A 131 7.45 4.26 -22.24
C TYR A 131 8.21 3.70 -23.46
N ALA A 132 7.54 2.96 -24.35
CA ALA A 132 8.19 2.35 -25.52
C ALA A 132 8.91 3.37 -26.42
N ALA A 133 8.32 4.55 -26.62
CA ALA A 133 8.95 5.62 -27.41
C ALA A 133 10.07 6.39 -26.66
N VAL A 134 10.18 6.21 -25.35
CA VAL A 134 11.19 6.85 -24.49
C VAL A 134 11.77 5.84 -23.48
N PRO A 135 12.47 4.80 -23.98
CA PRO A 135 12.80 3.63 -23.17
C PRO A 135 13.91 3.89 -22.14
N CYS A 136 14.72 4.92 -22.31
CA CYS A 136 15.86 5.23 -21.44
C CYS A 136 15.41 6.06 -20.23
N MET A 137 15.41 5.46 -19.04
CA MET A 137 15.07 6.12 -17.77
C MET A 137 16.33 6.63 -17.06
N TYR A 138 16.24 7.85 -16.53
CA TYR A 138 17.27 8.45 -15.70
C TYR A 138 16.65 9.03 -14.42
N ARG A 139 17.22 8.70 -13.25
CA ARG A 139 16.72 9.11 -11.93
C ARG A 139 17.52 10.27 -11.35
N ILE A 140 16.83 11.30 -10.90
CA ILE A 140 17.43 12.54 -10.40
C ILE A 140 17.33 12.55 -8.88
N ARG A 141 18.47 12.32 -8.23
CA ARG A 141 18.57 12.19 -6.77
C ARG A 141 19.35 13.32 -6.10
N ASN A 142 20.05 14.14 -6.88
CA ASN A 142 20.90 15.21 -6.40
C ASN A 142 21.19 16.21 -7.53
N ALA A 143 21.78 17.35 -7.17
CA ALA A 143 22.12 18.43 -8.09
C ALA A 143 23.06 17.97 -9.22
N ARG A 144 24.08 17.15 -8.91
CA ARG A 144 24.98 16.60 -9.95
C ARG A 144 24.23 15.82 -11.02
N ARG A 145 23.21 15.04 -10.62
CA ARG A 145 22.38 14.32 -11.57
C ARG A 145 21.45 15.25 -12.34
N CYS A 146 20.99 16.36 -11.77
CA CYS A 146 20.26 17.40 -12.48
C CYS A 146 21.10 17.96 -13.63
N GLU A 147 22.36 18.32 -13.37
CA GLU A 147 23.29 18.79 -14.41
C GLU A 147 23.53 17.74 -15.50
N CYS A 148 23.76 16.49 -15.11
CA CYS A 148 23.86 15.39 -16.06
C CYS A 148 22.57 15.20 -16.90
N ALA A 149 21.39 15.50 -16.35
CA ALA A 149 20.14 15.44 -17.09
C ALA A 149 20.04 16.55 -18.15
N LYS A 150 20.57 17.76 -17.88
CA LYS A 150 20.66 18.85 -18.87
C LYS A 150 21.51 18.43 -20.07
N GLU A 151 22.63 17.76 -19.83
CA GLU A 151 23.47 17.18 -20.89
C GLU A 151 22.74 16.09 -21.69
N LEU A 152 22.01 15.19 -21.01
CA LEU A 152 21.18 14.17 -21.68
C LEU A 152 20.10 14.82 -22.55
N ILE A 153 19.45 15.89 -22.08
CA ILE A 153 18.47 16.66 -22.85
C ILE A 153 19.12 17.22 -24.12
N ALA A 154 20.31 17.82 -24.01
CA ALA A 154 21.05 18.36 -25.14
C ALA A 154 21.38 17.27 -26.19
N MET A 155 21.76 16.07 -25.75
CA MET A 155 22.01 14.95 -26.65
C MET A 155 20.73 14.49 -27.38
N VAL A 156 19.60 14.42 -26.68
CA VAL A 156 18.33 14.04 -27.33
C VAL A 156 17.95 15.11 -28.34
N THR A 157 17.96 16.38 -27.96
CA THR A 157 17.54 17.47 -28.85
C THR A 157 18.46 17.59 -30.07
N GLN A 158 19.77 17.33 -29.92
CA GLN A 158 20.71 17.24 -31.03
C GLN A 158 20.37 16.09 -31.99
N LYS A 159 20.03 14.90 -31.47
CA LYS A 159 19.61 13.75 -32.29
C LYS A 159 18.38 14.04 -33.15
N PHE A 160 17.46 14.86 -32.64
CA PHE A 160 16.25 15.30 -33.36
C PHE A 160 16.45 16.61 -34.15
N GLY A 161 17.64 17.21 -34.15
CA GLY A 161 17.95 18.44 -34.89
C GLY A 161 17.24 19.70 -34.37
N LEU A 162 16.91 19.76 -33.08
CA LEU A 162 16.22 20.91 -32.51
C LEU A 162 17.19 22.07 -32.27
N VAL A 163 16.75 23.27 -32.65
CA VAL A 163 17.48 24.51 -32.37
C VAL A 163 17.01 25.07 -31.02
N LYS A 164 17.98 25.34 -30.14
CA LYS A 164 17.72 26.04 -28.88
C LYS A 164 17.28 27.48 -29.20
N GLY A 165 16.09 27.88 -28.73
CA GLY A 165 15.59 29.24 -28.95
C GLY A 165 16.34 30.27 -28.09
N LYS A 166 16.22 31.56 -28.44
CA LYS A 166 16.48 32.64 -27.46
C LYS A 166 15.42 32.52 -26.37
N THR A 167 15.84 32.38 -25.12
CA THR A 167 15.00 32.42 -23.93
C THR A 167 14.07 33.64 -23.99
N PRO A 168 12.74 33.49 -24.10
CA PRO A 168 11.91 34.47 -23.43
C PRO A 168 12.18 34.24 -21.94
N GLY A 169 12.83 35.20 -21.29
CA GLY A 169 12.83 35.26 -19.83
C GLY A 169 11.39 35.37 -19.38
N ALA A 170 10.73 34.23 -19.15
CA ALA A 170 9.43 34.17 -18.52
C ALA A 170 9.71 33.70 -17.10
N GLU A 171 9.78 34.65 -16.19
CA GLU A 171 9.64 34.40 -14.76
C GLU A 171 8.32 33.67 -14.54
N CYS A 172 8.37 32.34 -14.49
CA CYS A 172 7.24 31.56 -14.04
C CYS A 172 7.35 31.49 -12.51
N SER A 173 6.86 32.54 -11.85
CA SER A 173 6.57 32.52 -10.41
C SER A 173 5.50 31.45 -10.18
N SER A 174 5.91 30.23 -9.85
CA SER A 174 4.99 29.25 -9.29
C SER A 174 4.97 29.45 -7.78
N SER A 175 4.05 30.26 -7.28
CA SER A 175 3.74 30.30 -5.85
C SER A 175 3.35 28.90 -5.39
N TYR A 176 3.99 28.42 -4.32
CA TYR A 176 3.65 27.17 -3.66
C TYR A 176 2.16 27.20 -3.25
N GLU A 177 1.34 26.29 -3.78
CA GLU A 177 -0.04 26.11 -3.31
C GLU A 177 -0.12 24.92 -2.36
N ASN A 178 -0.74 25.17 -1.20
CA ASN A 178 -0.90 24.24 -0.10
C ASN A 178 -1.80 23.04 -0.47
N SER A 179 -1.61 21.91 0.23
CA SER A 179 -2.22 20.59 -0.05
C SER A 179 -3.76 20.60 -0.07
N ASP A 180 -4.40 21.49 0.68
CA ASP A 180 -5.86 21.63 0.74
C ASP A 180 -6.49 22.23 -0.53
N ALA A 181 -5.75 23.07 -1.25
CA ALA A 181 -6.22 23.65 -2.52
C ALA A 181 -6.27 22.59 -3.65
N LEU A 182 -5.45 21.54 -3.54
CA LEU A 182 -5.30 20.48 -4.54
C LEU A 182 -6.33 19.37 -4.39
N LEU A 183 -6.85 19.19 -3.17
CA LEU A 183 -8.01 18.35 -2.89
C LEU A 183 -9.27 18.89 -3.60
N LYS A 184 -9.40 20.22 -3.70
CA LYS A 184 -10.48 20.89 -4.43
C LYS A 184 -10.36 20.78 -5.97
N LYS A 185 -9.14 20.49 -6.49
CA LYS A 185 -8.81 20.41 -7.93
C LYS A 185 -8.82 18.99 -8.53
N VAL A 186 -9.32 17.95 -7.83
CA VAL A 186 -9.51 16.57 -8.36
C VAL A 186 -8.21 15.86 -8.80
N LEU A 187 -7.14 15.93 -8.01
CA LEU A 187 -5.82 15.38 -8.36
C LEU A 187 -5.49 14.00 -7.75
N ILE A 188 -6.43 13.40 -7.01
CA ILE A 188 -6.30 12.08 -6.38
C ILE A 188 -7.50 11.22 -6.80
N LYS A 189 -7.24 10.00 -7.27
CA LYS A 189 -8.26 8.98 -7.58
C LYS A 189 -8.15 7.85 -6.57
N LYS A 190 -9.29 7.50 -5.94
CA LYS A 190 -9.43 6.30 -5.13
C LYS A 190 -9.86 5.16 -6.04
N ILE A 191 -9.03 4.13 -6.20
CA ILE A 191 -9.39 2.92 -6.96
C ILE A 191 -9.81 1.84 -5.97
N LYS A 192 -11.01 1.31 -6.13
CA LYS A 192 -11.51 0.15 -5.38
C LYS A 192 -11.20 -1.12 -6.16
N SER A 193 -10.39 -2.02 -5.61
CA SER A 193 -10.21 -3.37 -6.17
C SER A 193 -10.73 -4.40 -5.17
N LYS A 194 -11.54 -5.35 -5.65
CA LYS A 194 -11.97 -6.51 -4.85
C LYS A 194 -10.74 -7.36 -4.53
N ILE A 195 -10.55 -7.70 -3.25
CA ILE A 195 -9.47 -8.61 -2.83
C ILE A 195 -10.01 -10.03 -3.01
N ALA A 196 -9.33 -10.85 -3.80
CA ALA A 196 -9.69 -12.26 -3.97
C ALA A 196 -8.87 -13.22 -3.10
N ARG A 197 -7.72 -12.80 -2.54
CA ARG A 197 -6.84 -13.64 -1.68
C ARG A 197 -5.96 -12.78 -0.75
N PRO A 198 -5.76 -13.14 0.52
CA PRO A 198 -4.80 -12.46 1.40
C PRO A 198 -3.36 -12.83 1.02
N VAL A 199 -2.49 -11.83 0.93
CA VAL A 199 -1.03 -11.98 0.83
C VAL A 199 -0.48 -11.92 2.26
N GLU A 200 0.43 -12.83 2.60
CA GLU A 200 0.88 -13.24 3.94
C GLU A 200 1.36 -12.16 4.95
N ASN A 201 1.36 -10.86 4.65
CA ASN A 201 2.22 -9.91 5.37
C ASN A 201 1.57 -8.67 6.01
N ASP A 202 0.26 -8.63 6.25
CA ASP A 202 -0.32 -7.68 7.21
C ASP A 202 -1.28 -8.44 8.15
N ARG A 203 -0.72 -8.97 9.23
CA ARG A 203 -1.37 -9.92 10.16
C ARG A 203 -2.31 -9.24 11.16
N ALA A 204 -3.28 -8.50 10.66
CA ALA A 204 -4.57 -8.29 11.34
C ALA A 204 -5.59 -7.84 10.28
N LEU A 205 -6.37 -8.78 9.75
CA LEU A 205 -7.43 -8.45 8.79
C LEU A 205 -8.65 -7.84 9.51
N PHE A 206 -8.87 -8.23 10.77
CA PHE A 206 -10.04 -7.85 11.56
C PHE A 206 -9.63 -7.53 13.01
N LYS A 207 -10.13 -6.41 13.56
CA LYS A 207 -9.96 -6.07 14.99
C LYS A 207 -10.85 -6.91 15.93
N PHE A 208 -11.88 -7.54 15.37
CA PHE A 208 -12.87 -8.31 16.11
C PHE A 208 -13.44 -9.36 15.16
N VAL A 209 -13.48 -10.62 15.59
CA VAL A 209 -13.99 -11.74 14.81
C VAL A 209 -14.90 -12.60 15.67
N ASP A 210 -16.12 -12.82 15.21
CA ASP A 210 -17.03 -13.82 15.76
C ASP A 210 -17.06 -15.09 14.90
N VAL A 211 -17.73 -16.13 15.40
CA VAL A 211 -17.87 -17.43 14.73
C VAL A 211 -18.53 -17.31 13.35
N THR A 212 -19.50 -16.41 13.19
CA THR A 212 -20.27 -16.24 11.95
C THR A 212 -19.43 -15.58 10.87
N LEU A 213 -18.69 -14.53 11.24
CA LEU A 213 -17.74 -13.84 10.38
C LEU A 213 -16.63 -14.79 9.94
N ALA A 214 -16.10 -15.59 10.88
CA ALA A 214 -15.07 -16.57 10.58
C ALA A 214 -15.52 -17.57 9.51
N GLU A 215 -16.73 -18.12 9.64
CA GLU A 215 -17.29 -19.09 8.70
C GLU A 215 -17.48 -18.53 7.29
N ARG A 216 -17.93 -17.28 7.18
CA ARG A 216 -18.13 -16.61 5.88
C ARG A 216 -16.83 -16.13 5.23
N SER A 217 -15.83 -15.81 6.03
CA SER A 217 -14.61 -15.13 5.56
C SER A 217 -13.52 -16.10 5.09
N MET A 218 -13.53 -17.34 5.56
CA MET A 218 -12.49 -18.32 5.26
C MET A 218 -13.09 -19.72 5.12
N THR A 219 -12.66 -20.44 4.09
CA THR A 219 -13.04 -21.83 3.87
C THR A 219 -12.28 -22.75 4.83
N ASP A 220 -12.79 -23.97 5.02
CA ASP A 220 -12.14 -24.97 5.87
C ASP A 220 -10.80 -25.42 5.29
N GLU A 221 -10.72 -25.51 3.95
CA GLU A 221 -9.49 -25.86 3.23
C GLU A 221 -8.41 -24.80 3.41
N ASP A 222 -8.77 -23.52 3.30
CA ASP A 222 -7.83 -22.41 3.49
C ASP A 222 -7.34 -22.35 4.94
N ALA A 223 -8.24 -22.57 5.91
CA ALA A 223 -7.89 -22.57 7.33
C ALA A 223 -6.88 -23.66 7.68
N ALA A 224 -7.00 -24.84 7.08
CA ALA A 224 -6.10 -25.96 7.34
C ALA A 224 -4.64 -25.67 6.95
N ILE A 225 -4.40 -24.85 5.94
CA ILE A 225 -3.05 -24.48 5.46
C ILE A 225 -2.28 -23.67 6.53
N TYR A 226 -2.99 -22.94 7.39
CA TYR A 226 -2.36 -22.09 8.40
C TYR A 226 -1.92 -22.84 9.67
N ILE A 227 -2.30 -24.11 9.81
CA ILE A 227 -1.88 -24.93 10.94
C ILE A 227 -0.45 -25.42 10.67
N LYS A 228 0.51 -24.97 11.46
CA LYS A 228 1.91 -25.41 11.36
C LYS A 228 2.20 -26.48 12.40
N ASP A 229 2.85 -27.58 12.04
CA ASP A 229 3.26 -28.59 13.03
C ASP A 229 4.62 -28.20 13.64
N ASP A 230 4.72 -28.23 14.97
CA ASP A 230 5.99 -27.97 15.68
C ASP A 230 6.88 -29.24 15.67
N VAL A 231 8.15 -29.09 15.31
CA VAL A 231 9.09 -30.21 15.06
C VAL A 231 9.61 -30.88 16.35
N ASP A 232 9.49 -30.22 17.51
CA ASP A 232 10.12 -30.62 18.79
C ASP A 232 9.12 -30.96 19.93
N GLY A 233 8.01 -31.63 19.60
CA GLY A 233 6.98 -31.99 20.59
C GLY A 233 7.35 -33.20 21.48
N LYS A 234 7.46 -32.98 22.81
CA LYS A 234 7.35 -34.07 23.79
C LYS A 234 5.93 -34.64 23.71
N LYS A 235 5.74 -35.94 23.45
CA LYS A 235 4.39 -36.56 23.43
C LYS A 235 3.57 -36.23 24.68
N HIS A 236 2.53 -35.42 24.51
CA HIS A 236 1.64 -35.05 25.62
C HIS A 236 0.72 -36.21 26.00
N LYS A 237 1.00 -36.86 27.14
CA LYS A 237 0.14 -37.88 27.75
C LYS A 237 -0.80 -37.22 28.75
N GLY A 238 -2.07 -37.61 28.72
CA GLY A 238 -3.06 -37.10 29.68
C GLY A 238 -4.47 -37.05 29.10
N LYS A 239 -5.43 -36.66 29.94
CA LYS A 239 -6.82 -36.46 29.54
C LYS A 239 -6.92 -35.29 28.57
N ARG A 240 -7.96 -35.33 27.74
CA ARG A 240 -8.30 -34.28 26.79
C ARG A 240 -9.17 -33.23 27.48
N GLY A 241 -8.74 -31.97 27.44
CA GLY A 241 -9.50 -30.81 27.82
C GLY A 241 -9.96 -30.01 26.60
N VAL A 242 -10.97 -29.17 26.80
CA VAL A 242 -11.54 -28.31 25.78
C VAL A 242 -11.43 -26.88 26.27
N VAL A 243 -10.97 -25.99 25.40
CA VAL A 243 -10.94 -24.54 25.65
C VAL A 243 -11.65 -23.84 24.49
N HIS A 244 -12.28 -22.72 24.79
CA HIS A 244 -13.00 -21.91 23.82
C HIS A 244 -12.25 -20.61 23.51
N VAL A 245 -12.45 -20.08 22.31
CA VAL A 245 -11.74 -18.87 21.85
C VAL A 245 -12.10 -17.63 22.68
N ASP A 246 -13.35 -17.48 23.11
CA ASP A 246 -13.81 -16.41 24.02
C ASP A 246 -13.00 -16.37 25.34
N VAL A 247 -12.78 -17.54 25.94
CA VAL A 247 -11.96 -17.68 27.16
C VAL A 247 -10.54 -17.18 26.93
N LEU A 248 -9.98 -17.38 25.74
CA LEU A 248 -8.66 -16.84 25.41
C LEU A 248 -8.69 -15.31 25.30
N SER A 249 -9.72 -14.75 24.67
CA SER A 249 -9.91 -13.30 24.56
C SER A 249 -10.03 -12.65 25.94
N GLU A 250 -10.67 -13.29 26.91
CA GLU A 250 -10.83 -12.74 28.26
C GLU A 250 -9.54 -12.76 29.08
N HIS A 251 -8.69 -13.79 28.91
CA HIS A 251 -7.60 -14.06 29.85
C HIS A 251 -6.20 -13.77 29.31
N PHE A 252 -6.03 -13.53 28.01
CA PHE A 252 -4.74 -13.22 27.38
C PHE A 252 -4.70 -11.80 26.81
N GLU A 253 -3.51 -11.25 26.62
CA GLU A 253 -3.28 -9.96 25.98
C GLU A 253 -2.82 -10.11 24.52
N ASP A 254 -2.76 -8.99 23.79
CA ASP A 254 -2.28 -8.98 22.41
C ASP A 254 -0.82 -9.45 22.31
N GLY A 255 -0.55 -10.38 21.42
CA GLY A 255 0.75 -11.01 21.19
C GLY A 255 1.05 -12.20 22.10
N ASP A 256 0.20 -12.51 23.08
CA ASP A 256 0.46 -13.57 24.06
C ASP A 256 0.59 -14.95 23.40
N THR A 257 1.44 -15.78 24.01
CA THR A 257 1.59 -17.19 23.63
C THR A 257 0.69 -18.06 24.48
N VAL A 258 -0.25 -18.77 23.85
CA VAL A 258 -1.18 -19.68 24.50
C VAL A 258 -0.70 -21.11 24.30
N ASN A 259 -0.20 -21.74 25.37
CA ASN A 259 0.16 -23.15 25.40
C ASN A 259 -0.46 -23.85 26.64
N VAL A 260 -0.29 -25.17 26.77
CA VAL A 260 -0.89 -25.95 27.88
C VAL A 260 -0.41 -25.45 29.25
N GLU A 261 0.85 -25.02 29.37
CA GLU A 261 1.41 -24.49 30.60
C GLU A 261 0.79 -23.14 30.98
N ALA A 262 0.67 -22.22 30.02
CA ALA A 262 0.04 -20.92 30.20
C ALA A 262 -1.44 -21.05 30.60
N LEU A 263 -2.16 -22.00 29.99
CA LEU A 263 -3.54 -22.31 30.36
C LEU A 263 -3.66 -22.84 31.78
N ARG A 264 -2.71 -23.68 32.25
CA ARG A 264 -2.69 -24.18 33.65
C ARG A 264 -2.37 -23.06 34.63
N THR A 265 -1.38 -22.23 34.33
CA THR A 265 -0.98 -21.10 35.19
C THR A 265 -2.14 -20.13 35.40
N LYS A 266 -2.96 -19.91 34.36
CA LYS A 266 -4.17 -19.07 34.44
C LYS A 266 -5.42 -19.83 34.93
N ASN A 267 -5.27 -21.07 35.42
CA ASN A 267 -6.36 -21.94 35.91
C ASN A 267 -7.50 -22.17 34.89
N LEU A 268 -7.20 -22.12 33.60
CA LEU A 268 -8.18 -22.32 32.52
C LEU A 268 -8.38 -23.81 32.19
N ILE A 269 -7.45 -24.66 32.62
CA ILE A 269 -7.55 -26.12 32.50
C ILE A 269 -7.08 -26.81 33.79
N PRO A 270 -7.66 -27.98 34.14
CA PRO A 270 -7.16 -28.80 35.25
C PRO A 270 -5.72 -29.29 35.04
N SER A 271 -5.02 -29.56 36.15
CA SER A 271 -3.63 -30.02 36.14
C SER A 271 -3.43 -31.43 35.54
N ASP A 272 -4.47 -32.25 35.50
CA ASP A 272 -4.47 -33.60 34.92
C ASP A 272 -4.74 -33.63 33.40
N VAL A 273 -5.10 -32.48 32.80
CA VAL A 273 -5.30 -32.33 31.36
C VAL A 273 -3.95 -32.19 30.67
N GLY A 274 -3.59 -33.19 29.86
CA GLY A 274 -2.35 -33.19 29.09
C GLY A 274 -2.54 -32.73 27.65
N ARG A 275 -3.76 -32.80 27.10
CA ARG A 275 -4.04 -32.45 25.70
C ARG A 275 -5.22 -31.49 25.64
N VAL A 276 -5.13 -30.44 24.83
CA VAL A 276 -6.16 -29.42 24.72
C VAL A 276 -6.65 -29.32 23.29
N LYS A 277 -7.97 -29.32 23.12
CA LYS A 277 -8.61 -28.91 21.86
C LYS A 277 -9.20 -27.52 22.00
N LEU A 278 -8.86 -26.64 21.05
CA LEU A 278 -9.50 -25.34 20.92
C LEU A 278 -10.74 -25.41 20.03
N LEU A 279 -11.85 -24.84 20.51
CA LEU A 279 -13.13 -24.76 19.80
C LEU A 279 -13.56 -23.31 19.59
N ALA A 280 -14.18 -23.04 18.43
CA ALA A 280 -14.77 -21.75 18.13
C ALA A 280 -16.01 -21.51 19.00
N LYS A 281 -15.98 -20.44 19.78
CA LYS A 281 -17.14 -19.92 20.51
C LYS A 281 -16.88 -18.45 20.85
N GLY A 282 -17.94 -17.66 20.78
CA GLY A 282 -17.91 -16.23 21.10
C GLY A 282 -17.12 -15.43 20.07
N SER A 283 -16.31 -14.49 20.55
CA SER A 283 -15.57 -13.54 19.73
C SER A 283 -14.12 -13.42 20.17
N LEU A 284 -13.26 -13.03 19.23
CA LEU A 284 -11.85 -12.77 19.44
C LEU A 284 -11.50 -11.38 18.92
N ASP A 285 -10.89 -10.57 19.77
CA ASP A 285 -10.38 -9.24 19.43
C ASP A 285 -8.87 -9.12 19.61
N LYS A 286 -8.21 -10.22 20.00
CA LYS A 286 -6.79 -10.26 20.33
C LYS A 286 -5.98 -11.15 19.39
N THR A 287 -4.78 -10.69 19.10
CA THR A 287 -3.78 -11.40 18.30
C THR A 287 -3.03 -12.40 19.18
N LEU A 288 -3.27 -13.70 19.02
CA LEU A 288 -2.68 -14.74 19.89
C LEU A 288 -1.79 -15.70 19.11
N ASN A 289 -0.71 -16.16 19.74
CA ASN A 289 0.16 -17.21 19.21
C ASN A 289 -0.19 -18.53 19.91
N VAL A 290 -0.97 -19.39 19.26
CA VAL A 290 -1.58 -20.55 19.92
C VAL A 290 -0.86 -21.84 19.57
N HIS A 291 -0.28 -22.50 20.58
CA HIS A 291 0.45 -23.77 20.50
C HIS A 291 -0.28 -24.86 21.30
N LEU A 292 -1.14 -25.64 20.65
CA LEU A 292 -2.01 -26.67 21.24
C LEU A 292 -2.07 -27.91 20.34
N GLN A 293 -2.61 -29.01 20.86
CA GLN A 293 -2.57 -30.30 20.16
C GLN A 293 -3.69 -30.44 19.12
N GLU A 294 -4.87 -29.85 19.40
CA GLU A 294 -6.03 -29.99 18.54
C GLU A 294 -6.78 -28.67 18.35
N TYR A 295 -7.34 -28.48 17.16
CA TYR A 295 -8.11 -27.28 16.81
C TYR A 295 -9.38 -27.68 16.04
N SER A 296 -10.48 -26.97 16.23
CA SER A 296 -11.52 -26.92 15.19
C SER A 296 -11.09 -25.96 14.09
N LEU A 297 -11.43 -26.27 12.83
CA LEU A 297 -11.10 -25.38 11.70
C LEU A 297 -11.70 -23.99 11.90
N GLN A 298 -12.92 -23.92 12.42
CA GLN A 298 -13.56 -22.65 12.76
C GLN A 298 -12.79 -21.82 13.79
N ALA A 299 -12.09 -22.45 14.75
CA ALA A 299 -11.26 -21.73 15.71
C ALA A 299 -9.99 -21.20 15.04
N VAL A 300 -9.41 -21.97 14.12
CA VAL A 300 -8.27 -21.54 13.31
C VAL A 300 -8.65 -20.34 12.46
N LYS A 301 -9.82 -20.36 11.82
CA LYS A 301 -10.36 -19.20 11.08
C LYS A 301 -10.36 -17.95 11.97
N MET A 302 -10.92 -18.04 13.18
CA MET A 302 -10.97 -16.90 14.11
C MET A 302 -9.58 -16.35 14.45
N ILE A 303 -8.63 -17.20 14.81
CA ILE A 303 -7.27 -16.79 15.20
C ILE A 303 -6.55 -16.13 14.02
N VAL A 304 -6.58 -16.77 12.84
CA VAL A 304 -5.86 -16.30 11.65
C VAL A 304 -6.43 -14.98 11.14
N LEU A 305 -7.76 -14.80 11.19
CA LEU A 305 -8.42 -13.57 10.73
C LEU A 305 -8.09 -12.35 11.60
N VAL A 306 -7.93 -12.54 12.91
CA VAL A 306 -7.44 -11.47 13.80
C VAL A 306 -5.93 -11.25 13.64
N GLY A 307 -5.23 -12.20 13.01
CA GLY A 307 -3.79 -12.09 12.73
C GLY A 307 -2.88 -12.89 13.66
N GLY A 308 -3.47 -13.74 14.49
CA GLY A 308 -2.76 -14.69 15.33
C GLY A 308 -2.14 -15.84 14.53
N THR A 309 -1.38 -16.69 15.23
CA THR A 309 -0.72 -17.86 14.64
C THR A 309 -1.20 -19.15 15.31
N VAL A 310 -1.19 -20.25 14.56
CA VAL A 310 -1.68 -21.56 15.02
C VAL A 310 -0.61 -22.62 14.77
N HIS A 311 -0.19 -23.26 15.86
CA HIS A 311 0.88 -24.25 15.88
C HIS A 311 0.41 -25.54 16.57
N ARG A 312 0.42 -26.66 15.85
CA ARG A 312 0.10 -27.96 16.41
C ARG A 312 1.29 -28.50 17.19
N ALA A 313 1.12 -28.59 18.50
CA ALA A 313 2.08 -29.22 19.40
C ALA A 313 2.00 -30.76 19.30
N GLY A 314 3.17 -31.42 19.16
CA GLY A 314 3.32 -32.89 19.06
C GLY A 314 3.25 -33.66 20.38
#